data_AF-A0A2I4FJI1-F1
#
_entry.id   AF-A0A2I4FJI1-F1
#
_cell.length_a   1.000
_cell.length_b   1.000
_cell.length_c   1.000
_cell.angle_alpha   90.00
_cell.angle_beta   90.00
_cell.angle_gamma   90.00
#
_symmetry.space_group_name_H-M   'P 1'
#
loop_
_entity.id
_entity.type
_entity.pdbx_description
1 polymer ?
#
loop_
_entity_poly.entity_id
_entity_poly.type
_entity_poly.pdbx_seq_one_letter_code
_entity_poly.pdbx_strand_id
1 'polypeptide(L)'
;MEEFNSWIHSCGLLELQFLGKSFSWCSGHASRSRSWARLDRSLVDQIFLDAFPDSVMRYFPQTSSGHAPMIISLVKNVEVCGPAPFCFQQIWVDHADFTRCVRDAWEQSEVSNGLLKLEAKLKKVKVALKIWNKSVFRWTSGHIQELENRIEGLEGQLQMRYDEETELDLFA
;
A
#
# COMPACT_ATOMS: atom_id res chain seq x y z
N MET A 1 0.51 1.07 -32.26
CA MET A 1 -0.45 0.29 -31.43
C MET A 1 -0.71 -1.08 -32.04
N GLU A 2 -1.02 -1.19 -33.34
CA GLU A 2 -1.27 -2.49 -34.00
C GLU A 2 -0.08 -3.46 -33.90
N GLU A 3 1.15 -3.00 -34.19
CA GLU A 3 2.35 -3.83 -34.06
C GLU A 3 2.55 -4.37 -32.63
N PHE A 4 2.35 -3.51 -31.63
CA PHE A 4 2.46 -3.91 -30.22
C PHE A 4 1.39 -4.92 -29.82
N ASN A 5 0.13 -4.70 -30.23
CA ASN A 5 -0.95 -5.65 -29.99
C ASN A 5 -0.72 -6.99 -30.71
N SER A 6 -0.20 -6.95 -31.95
CA SER A 6 0.18 -8.14 -32.70
C SER A 6 1.30 -8.90 -31.99
N TRP A 7 2.28 -8.19 -31.43
CA TRP A 7 3.36 -8.79 -30.65
C TRP A 7 2.82 -9.49 -29.41
N ILE A 8 1.99 -8.81 -28.60
CA ILE A 8 1.31 -9.39 -27.42
C ILE A 8 0.59 -10.69 -27.80
N HIS A 9 -0.20 -10.65 -28.87
CA HIS A 9 -0.95 -11.81 -29.34
C HIS A 9 -0.03 -12.94 -29.81
N SER A 10 1.02 -12.62 -30.58
CA SER A 10 1.99 -13.62 -31.08
C SER A 10 2.77 -14.32 -29.96
N CYS A 11 2.95 -13.64 -28.83
CA CYS A 11 3.58 -14.19 -27.63
C CYS A 11 2.59 -14.96 -26.73
N GLY A 12 1.30 -15.02 -27.08
CA GLY A 12 0.27 -15.68 -26.25
C GLY A 12 0.01 -14.97 -24.93
N LEU A 13 0.31 -13.67 -24.85
CA LEU A 13 0.10 -12.86 -23.66
C LEU A 13 -1.32 -12.31 -23.60
N LEU A 14 -1.84 -12.22 -22.37
CA LEU A 14 -3.16 -11.75 -22.03
C LEU A 14 -3.03 -10.60 -21.04
N GLU A 15 -3.87 -9.58 -21.16
CA GLU A 15 -3.91 -8.49 -20.16
C GLU A 15 -4.60 -9.00 -18.89
N LEU A 16 -3.94 -8.87 -17.74
CA LEU A 16 -4.49 -9.29 -16.46
C LEU A 16 -5.68 -8.41 -16.08
N GLN A 17 -6.72 -9.02 -15.51
CA GLN A 17 -7.87 -8.27 -15.02
C GLN A 17 -7.44 -7.28 -13.93
N PHE A 18 -8.00 -6.07 -13.97
CA PHE A 18 -7.77 -5.06 -12.95
C PHE A 18 -9.07 -4.56 -12.32
N LEU A 19 -8.94 -4.05 -11.09
CA LEU A 19 -10.01 -3.42 -10.32
C LEU A 19 -9.72 -1.92 -10.15
N GLY A 20 -10.79 -1.13 -10.09
CA GLY A 20 -10.71 0.31 -9.88
C GLY A 20 -10.48 1.09 -11.17
N LYS A 21 -9.77 2.22 -11.06
CA LYS A 21 -9.56 3.16 -12.17
C LYS A 21 -8.77 2.55 -13.31
N SER A 22 -9.00 3.07 -14.51
CA SER A 22 -8.35 2.63 -15.73
C SER A 22 -7.09 3.42 -16.09
N PHE A 23 -6.68 4.43 -15.32
CA PHE A 23 -5.55 5.28 -15.69
C PHE A 23 -4.33 4.98 -14.81
N SER A 24 -3.19 4.78 -15.45
CA SER A 24 -1.91 4.56 -14.77
C SER A 24 -1.06 5.82 -14.74
N TRP A 25 -1.46 6.87 -15.46
CA TRP A 25 -0.66 8.07 -15.65
C TRP A 25 -1.50 9.34 -15.80
N CYS A 26 -0.98 10.45 -15.28
CA CYS A 26 -1.47 11.81 -15.44
C CYS A 26 -0.31 12.75 -15.81
N SER A 27 -0.57 13.69 -16.73
CA SER A 27 0.45 14.61 -17.25
C SER A 27 0.98 15.63 -16.26
N GLY A 28 0.35 15.79 -15.09
CA GLY A 28 0.73 16.77 -14.07
C GLY A 28 0.58 18.22 -14.50
N HIS A 29 0.00 18.49 -15.68
CA HIS A 29 -0.33 19.84 -16.10
C HIS A 29 -1.52 20.36 -15.30
N ALA A 30 -1.41 21.59 -14.82
CA ALA A 30 -2.54 22.31 -14.23
C ALA A 30 -3.58 22.62 -15.31
N SER A 31 -4.84 22.75 -14.88
CA SER A 31 -5.94 23.20 -15.73
C SER A 31 -6.39 22.22 -16.85
N ARG A 32 -7.02 22.76 -17.90
CA ARG A 32 -7.62 22.02 -19.02
C ARG A 32 -6.63 21.20 -19.85
N SER A 33 -5.33 21.37 -19.62
CA SER A 33 -4.26 20.61 -20.29
C SER A 33 -3.96 19.27 -19.59
N ARG A 34 -4.60 18.99 -18.45
CA ARG A 34 -4.48 17.72 -17.74
C ARG A 34 -4.98 16.58 -18.63
N SER A 35 -4.12 15.59 -18.83
CA SER A 35 -4.41 14.40 -19.64
C SER A 35 -4.17 13.15 -18.82
N TRP A 36 -5.04 12.17 -18.99
CA TRP A 36 -4.98 10.88 -18.31
C TRP A 36 -4.73 9.78 -19.34
N ALA A 37 -3.83 8.85 -19.03
CA ALA A 37 -3.51 7.75 -19.92
C ALA A 37 -3.32 6.44 -19.14
N ARG A 38 -3.57 5.32 -19.82
CA ARG A 38 -3.22 3.99 -19.33
C ARG A 38 -1.98 3.51 -20.06
N LEU A 39 -0.82 3.80 -19.47
CA LEU A 39 0.49 3.47 -20.03
C LEU A 39 1.01 2.14 -19.47
N ASP A 40 0.68 1.85 -18.21
CA ASP A 40 1.20 0.71 -17.47
C ASP A 40 0.12 -0.38 -17.41
N ARG A 41 0.47 -1.59 -17.89
CA ARG A 41 -0.41 -2.76 -17.96
C ARG A 41 0.33 -4.00 -17.50
N SER A 42 -0.40 -4.94 -16.92
CA SER A 42 0.12 -6.27 -16.60
C SER A 42 -0.27 -7.25 -17.71
N LEU A 43 0.73 -7.91 -18.29
CA LEU A 43 0.56 -8.95 -19.30
C LEU A 43 1.06 -10.28 -18.72
N VAL A 44 0.27 -11.33 -18.87
CA VAL A 44 0.52 -12.67 -18.33
C VAL A 44 0.26 -13.72 -19.38
N ASP A 45 0.88 -14.90 -19.27
CA ASP A 45 0.57 -16.04 -20.14
C ASP A 45 -0.50 -16.94 -19.53
N GLN A 46 -0.93 -17.95 -20.29
CA GLN A 46 -1.93 -18.91 -19.82
C GLN A 46 -1.43 -19.72 -18.61
N ILE A 47 -0.14 -20.08 -18.59
CA ILE A 47 0.48 -20.87 -17.51
C ILE A 47 0.36 -20.12 -16.17
N PHE A 48 0.55 -18.80 -16.19
CA PHE A 48 0.37 -17.95 -15.01
C PHE A 48 -1.09 -17.93 -14.53
N LEU A 49 -2.05 -17.78 -15.45
CA LEU A 49 -3.48 -17.77 -15.09
C LEU A 49 -3.94 -19.11 -14.52
N ASP A 50 -3.43 -20.22 -15.06
CA ASP A 50 -3.71 -21.57 -14.53
C ASP A 50 -3.15 -21.73 -13.10
N ALA A 51 -2.01 -21.11 -12.79
CA ALA A 51 -1.39 -21.15 -11.47
C ALA A 51 -2.02 -20.17 -10.46
N PHE A 52 -2.60 -19.07 -10.94
CA PHE A 52 -3.18 -17.98 -10.14
C PHE A 52 -4.51 -17.48 -10.76
N PRO A 53 -5.57 -18.30 -10.75
CA PRO A 53 -6.83 -17.98 -11.44
C PRO A 53 -7.53 -16.74 -10.87
N ASP A 54 -7.35 -16.48 -9.57
CA ASP A 54 -7.94 -15.32 -8.87
C ASP A 54 -6.97 -14.12 -8.82
N SER A 55 -5.92 -14.12 -9.65
CA SER A 55 -4.98 -13.00 -9.69
C SER A 55 -5.65 -11.74 -10.25
N VAL A 56 -5.37 -10.61 -9.60
CA VAL A 56 -5.99 -9.34 -9.97
C VAL A 56 -5.05 -8.17 -9.74
N MET A 57 -5.05 -7.22 -10.66
CA MET A 57 -4.29 -5.98 -10.55
C MET A 57 -5.16 -4.87 -9.94
N ARG A 58 -4.56 -3.96 -9.18
CA ARG A 58 -5.21 -2.73 -8.71
C ARG A 58 -4.28 -1.54 -8.93
N TYR A 59 -4.83 -0.46 -9.48
CA TYR A 59 -4.20 0.85 -9.51
C TYR A 59 -4.47 1.58 -8.19
N PHE A 60 -3.45 2.22 -7.63
CA PHE A 60 -3.55 3.04 -6.41
C PHE A 60 -3.56 4.54 -6.76
N PRO A 61 -4.15 5.39 -5.90
CA PRO A 61 -4.14 6.83 -6.09
C PRO A 61 -2.72 7.38 -6.26
N GLN A 62 -2.58 8.43 -7.05
CA GLN A 62 -1.29 9.10 -7.25
C GLN A 62 -0.97 9.95 -6.03
N THR A 63 0.20 9.73 -5.42
CA THR A 63 0.59 10.45 -4.21
C THR A 63 1.69 11.48 -4.47
N SER A 64 2.63 11.20 -5.37
CA SER A 64 3.77 12.09 -5.61
C SER A 64 4.35 12.05 -7.03
N SER A 65 3.88 11.13 -7.87
CA SER A 65 4.36 10.97 -9.25
C SER A 65 3.18 11.02 -10.21
N GLY A 66 3.43 11.43 -11.46
CA GLY A 66 2.43 11.34 -12.52
C GLY A 66 2.05 9.89 -12.86
N HIS A 67 2.69 8.87 -12.28
CA HIS A 67 2.28 7.47 -12.38
C HIS A 67 1.53 7.00 -11.13
N ALA A 68 0.51 6.17 -11.36
CA ALA A 68 -0.23 5.46 -10.34
C ALA A 68 0.49 4.14 -10.01
N PRO A 69 0.80 3.86 -8.73
CA PRO A 69 1.33 2.56 -8.34
C PRO A 69 0.37 1.43 -8.69
N MET A 70 0.90 0.28 -9.10
CA MET A 70 0.11 -0.93 -9.39
C MET A 70 0.51 -2.06 -8.44
N ILE A 71 -0.48 -2.79 -7.94
CA ILE A 71 -0.26 -4.01 -7.16
C ILE A 71 -0.98 -5.16 -7.85
N ILE A 72 -0.25 -6.26 -8.05
CA ILE A 72 -0.82 -7.53 -8.50
C ILE A 72 -0.98 -8.43 -7.28
N SER A 73 -2.22 -8.74 -6.95
CA SER A 73 -2.56 -9.68 -5.90
C SER A 73 -2.58 -11.09 -6.48
N LEU A 74 -1.60 -11.90 -6.11
CA LEU A 74 -1.57 -13.32 -6.44
C LEU A 74 -2.38 -14.06 -5.37
N VAL A 75 -3.70 -14.09 -5.55
CA VAL A 75 -4.55 -14.86 -4.64
C VAL A 75 -4.35 -16.34 -4.97
N LYS A 76 -3.43 -16.99 -4.27
CA LYS A 76 -3.63 -18.38 -3.90
C LYS A 76 -4.45 -18.35 -2.62
N ASN A 77 -5.38 -19.29 -2.46
CA ASN A 77 -6.02 -19.61 -1.18
C ASN A 77 -4.97 -20.15 -0.18
N VAL A 78 -3.92 -19.36 0.10
CA VAL A 78 -3.02 -19.57 1.20
C VAL A 78 -3.74 -18.91 2.35
N GLU A 79 -4.42 -19.71 3.15
CA GLU A 79 -4.80 -19.30 4.49
C GLU A 79 -3.55 -18.70 5.12
N VAL A 80 -3.56 -17.40 5.38
CA VAL A 80 -2.47 -16.72 6.08
C VAL A 80 -2.46 -17.29 7.48
N CYS A 81 -1.71 -18.38 7.65
CA CYS A 81 -1.78 -19.21 8.84
C CYS A 81 -0.90 -18.56 9.91
N GLY A 82 -1.53 -17.81 10.80
CA GLY A 82 -0.91 -17.31 12.03
C GLY A 82 -1.00 -15.80 12.24
N PRO A 83 -0.66 -15.32 13.43
CA PRO A 83 -0.65 -13.90 13.75
C PRO A 83 0.39 -13.16 12.92
N ALA A 84 0.03 -11.96 12.43
CA ALA A 84 0.93 -11.11 11.68
C ALA A 84 2.28 -10.92 12.40
N PRO A 85 3.40 -10.96 11.65
CA PRO A 85 4.73 -10.76 12.23
C PRO A 85 4.79 -9.38 12.90
N PHE A 86 5.65 -9.28 13.90
CA PHE A 86 5.93 -7.98 14.50
C PHE A 86 6.92 -7.24 13.60
N CYS A 87 6.50 -6.09 13.08
CA CYS A 87 7.34 -5.19 12.32
C CYS A 87 7.57 -3.93 13.14
N PHE A 88 8.83 -3.50 13.21
CA PHE A 88 9.18 -2.20 13.73
C PHE A 88 8.66 -1.11 12.79
N GLN A 89 8.10 -0.03 13.34
CA GLN A 89 7.62 1.10 12.54
C GLN A 89 8.46 2.34 12.83
N GLN A 90 8.93 2.99 11.77
CA GLN A 90 9.78 4.19 11.89
C GLN A 90 9.08 5.31 12.66
N ILE A 91 7.77 5.48 12.49
CA ILE A 91 6.95 6.48 13.19
C ILE A 91 7.05 6.40 14.72
N TRP A 92 7.42 5.24 15.25
CA TRP A 92 7.63 5.09 16.68
C TRP A 92 8.81 5.95 17.16
N VAL A 93 9.92 5.97 16.41
CA VAL A 93 11.15 6.69 16.80
C VAL A 93 10.89 8.18 16.98
N ASP A 94 10.00 8.74 16.18
CA ASP A 94 9.70 10.17 16.18
C ASP A 94 8.75 10.59 17.32
N HIS A 95 8.09 9.63 17.98
CA HIS A 95 7.18 9.92 19.07
C HIS A 95 7.92 10.07 20.40
N ALA A 96 7.69 11.17 21.12
CA ALA A 96 8.39 11.52 22.36
C ALA A 96 8.41 10.40 23.43
N ASP A 97 7.32 9.65 23.54
CA ASP A 97 7.19 8.55 24.50
C ASP A 97 7.86 7.22 24.12
N PHE A 98 8.39 7.07 22.91
CA PHE A 98 8.92 5.79 22.43
C PHE A 98 10.05 5.25 23.31
N THR A 99 11.06 6.08 23.57
CA THR A 99 12.20 5.70 24.42
C THR A 99 11.73 5.32 25.83
N ARG A 100 10.73 6.03 26.37
CA ARG A 100 10.12 5.69 27.67
C ARG A 100 9.44 4.32 27.61
N CYS A 101 8.59 4.07 26.61
CA CYS A 101 7.89 2.79 26.44
C CYS A 101 8.86 1.60 26.38
N VAL A 102 9.95 1.73 25.60
CA VAL A 102 10.98 0.69 25.49
C VAL A 102 11.71 0.50 26.81
N ARG A 103 12.15 1.58 27.47
CA ARG A 103 12.87 1.53 28.74
C ARG A 103 12.02 0.87 29.84
N ASP A 104 10.78 1.33 30.00
CA ASP A 104 9.88 0.83 31.05
C ASP A 104 9.58 -0.66 30.86
N ALA A 105 9.54 -1.17 29.62
CA ALA A 105 9.41 -2.60 29.34
C ALA A 105 10.73 -3.37 29.55
N TRP A 106 11.86 -2.75 29.23
CA TRP A 106 13.19 -3.36 29.33
C TRP A 106 13.70 -3.50 30.77
N GLU A 107 13.35 -2.55 31.64
CA GLU A 107 13.78 -2.49 33.04
C GLU A 107 12.95 -3.38 33.97
N GLN A 108 11.85 -3.96 33.47
CA GLN A 108 11.08 -4.95 34.24
C GLN A 108 11.97 -6.10 34.70
N SER A 109 11.76 -6.53 35.94
CA SER A 109 12.51 -7.62 36.53
C SER A 109 12.35 -8.91 35.72
N GLU A 110 13.47 -9.64 35.59
CA GLU A 110 13.57 -10.91 34.90
C GLU A 110 14.38 -11.88 35.74
N VAL A 111 13.81 -13.06 35.99
CA VAL A 111 14.40 -14.12 36.82
C VAL A 111 15.39 -14.97 36.01
N SER A 112 15.27 -14.95 34.68
CA SER A 112 16.09 -15.70 33.73
C SER A 112 17.51 -15.12 33.57
N ASN A 113 18.43 -15.95 33.06
CA ASN A 113 19.86 -15.62 32.92
C ASN A 113 20.34 -15.71 31.46
N GLY A 114 21.41 -14.98 31.13
CA GLY A 114 22.06 -15.03 29.82
C GLY A 114 21.12 -14.72 28.65
N LEU A 115 21.14 -15.57 27.61
CA LEU A 115 20.31 -15.39 26.42
C LEU A 115 18.81 -15.52 26.69
N LEU A 116 18.40 -16.32 27.67
CA LEU A 116 16.98 -16.44 28.06
C LEU A 116 16.45 -15.11 28.63
N LYS A 117 17.30 -14.37 29.36
CA LYS A 117 16.98 -13.03 29.85
C LYS A 117 16.79 -12.04 28.70
N LEU A 118 17.67 -12.10 27.70
CA LEU A 118 17.57 -11.24 26.52
C LEU A 118 16.28 -11.54 25.75
N GLU A 119 15.97 -12.81 25.50
CA GLU A 119 14.75 -13.23 24.82
C GLU A 119 13.49 -12.75 25.56
N ALA A 120 13.43 -12.93 26.88
CA ALA A 120 12.31 -12.50 27.71
C ALA A 120 12.11 -10.97 27.65
N LYS A 121 13.21 -10.20 27.73
CA LYS A 121 13.16 -8.74 27.60
C LYS A 121 12.67 -8.29 26.22
N LEU A 122 13.17 -8.90 25.14
CA LEU A 122 12.71 -8.59 23.78
C LEU A 122 11.23 -8.91 23.60
N LYS A 123 10.74 -10.03 24.16
CA LYS A 123 9.31 -10.37 24.17
C LYS A 123 8.47 -9.33 24.92
N LYS A 124 8.92 -8.86 26.08
CA LYS A 124 8.25 -7.80 26.85
C LYS A 124 8.18 -6.49 26.06
N VAL A 125 9.29 -6.03 25.50
CA VAL A 125 9.33 -4.83 24.66
C VAL A 125 8.39 -4.95 23.46
N LYS A 126 8.41 -6.10 22.76
CA LYS A 126 7.48 -6.37 21.65
C LYS A 126 6.02 -6.24 22.07
N VAL A 127 5.63 -6.78 23.23
CA VAL A 127 4.25 -6.68 23.73
C VAL A 127 3.89 -5.24 24.09
N ALA A 128 4.77 -4.54 24.81
CA ALA A 128 4.57 -3.14 25.19
C ALA A 128 4.40 -2.25 23.96
N LEU A 129 5.27 -2.39 22.95
CA LEU A 129 5.17 -1.66 21.69
C LEU A 129 3.89 -1.99 20.91
N LYS A 130 3.42 -3.26 20.91
CA LYS A 130 2.15 -3.61 20.27
C LYS A 130 0.95 -2.93 20.93
N ILE A 131 0.93 -2.86 22.27
CA ILE A 131 -0.14 -2.21 23.03
C ILE A 131 -0.09 -0.71 22.82
N TRP A 132 1.09 -0.11 22.99
CA TRP A 132 1.31 1.32 22.82
C TRP A 132 1.01 1.78 21.39
N ASN A 133 1.40 1.00 20.38
CA ASN A 133 1.04 1.27 18.99
C ASN A 133 -0.48 1.31 18.79
N LYS A 134 -1.23 0.39 19.40
CA LYS A 134 -2.69 0.37 19.35
C LYS A 134 -3.36 1.46 20.19
N SER A 135 -2.68 2.10 21.13
CA SER A 135 -3.25 3.23 21.89
C SER A 135 -2.96 4.56 21.21
N VAL A 136 -1.76 4.72 20.64
CA VAL A 136 -1.31 5.98 20.05
C VAL A 136 -1.63 6.07 18.56
N PHE A 137 -1.33 5.03 17.78
CA PHE A 137 -1.41 5.05 16.31
C PHE A 137 -2.61 4.28 15.75
N ARG A 138 -3.60 3.94 16.59
CA ARG A 138 -4.80 3.19 16.16
C ARG A 138 -5.49 3.84 14.97
N TRP A 139 -5.52 5.17 14.97
CA TRP A 139 -6.18 5.95 13.94
C TRP A 139 -5.30 6.19 12.72
N THR A 140 -3.99 5.94 12.78
CA THR A 140 -3.10 6.24 11.65
C THR A 140 -3.48 5.43 10.42
N SER A 141 -3.72 4.12 10.56
CA SER A 141 -4.12 3.28 9.42
C SER A 141 -5.48 3.68 8.84
N GLY A 142 -6.44 4.01 9.70
CA GLY A 142 -7.75 4.44 9.22
C GLY A 142 -7.73 5.83 8.58
N HIS A 143 -6.92 6.75 9.11
CA HIS A 143 -6.75 8.08 8.55
C HIS A 143 -6.02 8.03 7.20
N ILE A 144 -5.02 7.16 7.05
CA ILE A 144 -4.39 6.88 5.74
C ILE A 144 -5.46 6.39 4.75
N GLN A 145 -6.27 5.41 5.14
CA GLN A 145 -7.31 4.87 4.26
C GLN A 145 -8.35 5.95 3.88
N GLU A 146 -8.73 6.80 4.83
CA GLU A 146 -9.66 7.92 4.59
C GLU A 146 -9.07 8.92 3.58
N LEU A 147 -7.81 9.31 3.76
CA LEU A 147 -7.10 10.19 2.84
C LEU A 147 -6.95 9.55 1.45
N GLU A 148 -6.58 8.28 1.37
CA GLU A 148 -6.49 7.53 0.11
C GLU A 148 -7.83 7.52 -0.62
N ASN A 149 -8.93 7.24 0.08
CA ASN A 149 -10.28 7.25 -0.50
C ASN A 149 -10.68 8.66 -0.95
N ARG A 150 -10.28 9.70 -0.21
CA ARG A 150 -10.54 11.10 -0.59
C ARG A 150 -9.79 11.49 -1.86
N ILE A 151 -8.49 11.18 -1.94
CA ILE A 151 -7.67 11.38 -3.15
C ILE A 151 -8.29 10.62 -4.32
N GLU A 152 -8.70 9.37 -4.10
CA GLU A 152 -9.35 8.56 -5.13
C GLU A 152 -10.64 9.22 -5.65
N GLY A 153 -11.48 9.76 -4.76
CA GLY A 153 -12.70 10.46 -5.13
C GLY A 153 -12.45 11.74 -5.93
N LEU A 154 -11.54 12.60 -5.48
CA LEU A 154 -11.19 13.86 -6.14
C LEU A 154 -10.58 13.64 -7.52
N GLU A 155 -9.64 12.71 -7.65
CA GLU A 155 -9.09 12.32 -8.94
C GLU A 155 -10.17 11.77 -9.89
N GLY A 156 -11.14 11.01 -9.37
CA GLY A 156 -12.25 10.47 -10.17
C GLY A 156 -13.14 11.59 -10.73
N GLN A 157 -13.38 12.64 -9.95
CA GLN A 157 -14.10 13.83 -10.42
C GLN A 157 -13.33 14.53 -11.54
N LEU A 158 -12.02 14.75 -11.35
CA LEU A 158 -11.15 15.39 -12.35
C LEU A 158 -10.99 14.59 -13.65
N GLN A 159 -11.13 13.27 -13.60
CA GLN A 159 -11.14 12.40 -14.79
C GLN A 159 -12.43 12.55 -15.60
N MET A 160 -13.57 12.78 -14.95
CA MET A 160 -14.86 12.97 -15.61
C MET A 160 -15.01 14.38 -16.17
N ARG A 161 -14.61 15.38 -15.39
CA ARG A 161 -14.67 16.80 -15.77
C ARG A 161 -13.61 17.57 -14.99
N TYR A 162 -12.84 18.38 -15.70
CA TYR A 162 -11.93 19.31 -15.05
C TYR A 162 -12.71 20.34 -14.21
N ASP A 163 -12.27 20.51 -12.97
CA ASP A 163 -12.74 21.49 -12.00
C ASP A 163 -11.56 22.04 -11.17
N GLU A 164 -11.45 23.35 -11.09
CA GLU A 164 -10.29 24.03 -10.47
C GLU A 164 -10.31 23.92 -8.94
N GLU A 165 -11.50 23.97 -8.33
CA GLU A 165 -11.67 23.81 -6.89
C GLU A 165 -11.27 22.40 -6.45
N THR A 166 -11.70 21.38 -7.20
CA THR A 166 -11.31 19.98 -6.99
C THR A 166 -9.81 19.77 -7.17
N GLU A 167 -9.18 20.44 -8.14
CA GLU A 167 -7.72 20.36 -8.34
C GLU A 167 -6.96 20.97 -7.14
N LEU A 168 -7.42 22.12 -6.63
CA LEU A 168 -6.83 22.74 -5.45
C LEU A 168 -7.00 21.86 -4.21
N ASP A 169 -8.17 21.25 -4.02
CA ASP A 169 -8.43 20.38 -2.87
C ASP A 169 -7.61 19.08 -2.90
N LEU A 170 -7.27 18.59 -4.10
CA LEU A 170 -6.41 17.41 -4.26
C LEU A 170 -4.96 17.68 -3.83
N PHE A 171 -4.49 18.92 -3.92
CA PHE A 171 -3.12 19.32 -3.61
C PHE A 171 -2.98 20.12 -2.30
N ALA A 172 -4.07 20.31 -1.56
CA ALA A 172 -4.11 20.98 -0.25
C ALA A 172 -3.69 20.04 0.89
#